data_AF-A0A3A6PUC2-F1
#
_entry.id   AF-A0A3A6PUC2-F1
#
_cell.length_a   1.000
_cell.length_b   1.000
_cell.length_c   1.000
_cell.angle_alpha   90.00
_cell.angle_beta   90.00
_cell.angle_gamma   90.00
#
_symmetry.space_group_name_H-M   'P 1'
#
loop_
_entity.id
_entity.type
_entity.pdbx_description
1 polymer ?
#
loop_
_entity_poly.entity_id
_entity_poly.type
_entity_poly.pdbx_seq_one_letter_code
_entity_poly.pdbx_strand_id
1 'polypeptide(L)' 'MWRQKATKEQSKSSIQSDVHAPYELRANIPVRNFQEFYDAFGVKKGDSMYLKPEKRLTLW' A
#
# COMPACT_ATOMS: atom_id res chain seq x y z
N MET A 1 9.71 4.96 -9.22
CA MET A 1 9.33 6.03 -8.26
C MET A 1 7.82 6.03 -8.12
N TRP A 2 7.26 5.87 -6.91
CA TRP A 2 5.79 5.80 -6.69
C TRP A 2 5.10 7.16 -6.56
N ARG A 3 5.85 8.26 -6.53
CA ARG A 3 5.30 9.61 -6.47
C ARG A 3 4.71 9.99 -7.84
N GLN A 4 3.40 9.78 -8.01
CA GLN A 4 2.68 10.10 -9.22
C GLN A 4 1.31 10.71 -8.91
N LYS A 5 0.81 11.49 -9.87
CA LYS A 5 -0.56 11.99 -9.93
C LYS A 5 -1.08 11.80 -11.35
N ALA A 6 -2.31 11.34 -11.49
CA ALA A 6 -2.98 11.16 -12.77
C ALA A 6 -4.36 11.82 -12.73
N THR A 7 -4.95 12.10 -13.90
CA THR A 7 -6.36 12.52 -13.96
C THR A 7 -7.27 11.34 -13.63
N LYS A 8 -8.54 11.63 -13.31
CA LYS A 8 -9.52 10.58 -13.01
C LYS A 8 -9.73 9.64 -14.20
N GLU A 9 -9.72 10.17 -15.41
CA GLU A 9 -9.89 9.43 -16.68
C GLU A 9 -8.71 8.48 -16.90
N GLN A 10 -7.49 8.97 -16.68
CA GLN A 10 -6.28 8.16 -16.77
C GLN A 10 -6.28 7.06 -15.70
N SER A 11 -6.57 7.38 -14.44
CA SER A 11 -6.68 6.37 -13.38
C SER A 11 -7.71 5.30 -13.70
N LYS A 12 -8.88 5.69 -14.23
CA LYS A 12 -9.92 4.74 -14.62
C LYS A 12 -9.45 3.83 -15.76
N SER A 13 -8.77 4.39 -16.77
CA SER A 13 -8.21 3.61 -17.87
C SER A 13 -7.14 2.63 -17.37
N SER A 14 -6.19 3.09 -16.55
CA SER A 14 -5.12 2.26 -15.99
C SER A 14 -5.67 1.13 -15.12
N ILE A 15 -6.68 1.36 -14.29
CA ILE A 15 -7.30 0.28 -13.49
C ILE A 15 -7.85 -0.85 -14.36
N GLN A 16 -8.26 -0.57 -15.60
CA GLN A 16 -8.83 -1.56 -16.51
C GLN A 16 -7.79 -2.32 -17.35
N SER A 17 -6.63 -1.73 -17.61
CA SER A 17 -5.66 -2.26 -18.57
C SER A 17 -4.27 -2.54 -17.99
N ASP A 18 -3.89 -1.89 -16.90
CA ASP A 18 -2.59 -2.07 -16.26
C ASP A 18 -2.67 -3.16 -15.20
N VAL A 19 -1.75 -4.13 -15.28
CA VAL A 19 -1.61 -5.21 -14.30
C VAL A 19 -1.06 -4.72 -12.96
N HIS A 20 -0.48 -3.52 -12.94
CA HIS A 20 0.02 -2.92 -11.72
C HIS A 20 -1.08 -2.23 -10.92
N ALA A 21 -1.06 -2.42 -9.60
CA ALA A 21 -1.91 -1.65 -8.71
C ALA A 21 -1.63 -0.13 -8.82
N PRO A 22 -2.62 0.73 -8.48
CA PRO A 22 -2.41 2.17 -8.37
C PRO A 22 -1.20 2.54 -7.49
N TYR A 23 -0.49 3.60 -7.86
CA TYR A 23 0.79 3.99 -7.26
C TYR A 23 0.71 4.17 -5.73
N GLU A 24 -0.36 4.78 -5.24
CA GLU A 24 -0.62 4.98 -3.81
C GLU A 24 -0.82 3.66 -3.06
N LEU A 25 -1.42 2.65 -3.70
CA LEU A 25 -1.61 1.33 -3.10
C LEU A 25 -0.31 0.53 -3.11
N ARG A 26 0.53 0.70 -4.14
CA ARG A 26 1.87 0.08 -4.22
C ARG A 26 2.79 0.57 -3.11
N ALA A 27 2.66 1.82 -2.68
CA ALA A 27 3.41 2.35 -1.54
C ALA A 27 2.79 1.91 -0.20
N ASN A 28 1.47 2.04 -0.04
CA ASN A 28 0.84 1.98 1.28
C ASN A 28 0.39 0.57 1.71
N ILE A 29 0.06 -0.34 0.79
CA ILE A 29 -0.46 -1.66 1.16
C ILE A 29 0.68 -2.63 1.56
N PRO A 30 1.77 -2.79 0.79
CA PRO A 30 2.79 -3.79 1.09
C PRO A 30 3.49 -3.54 2.43
N VAL A 31 3.83 -2.29 2.74
CA VAL A 31 4.58 -1.94 3.96
C VAL A 31 3.87 -2.36 5.26
N ARG A 32 2.54 -2.45 5.24
CA ARG A 32 1.73 -2.86 6.39
C ARG A 32 1.90 -4.33 6.78
N ASN A 33 2.54 -5.13 5.92
CA ASN A 33 2.80 -6.54 6.17
C ASN A 33 4.12 -6.77 6.94
N PHE A 34 5.04 -5.81 6.94
CA PHE A 34 6.36 -5.93 7.54
C PHE A 34 6.39 -5.34 8.95
N GLN A 35 6.95 -6.07 9.92
CA GLN A 35 7.04 -5.60 11.30
C GLN A 35 7.94 -4.35 11.41
N GLU A 36 8.96 -4.28 10.57
CA GLU A 36 9.93 -3.19 10.46
C GLU A 36 9.27 -1.84 10.19
N PHE A 37 8.15 -1.82 9.46
CA PHE A 37 7.38 -0.59 9.24
C PHE A 37 6.72 -0.09 10.53
N TYR A 38 6.24 -0.99 11.39
CA TYR A 38 5.67 -0.63 12.69
C TYR A 38 6.75 -0.14 13.63
N ASP A 39 7.92 -0.78 13.64
CA ASP A 39 9.04 -0.43 14.51
C ASP A 39 9.66 0.92 14.11
N ALA A 40 9.83 1.16 12.80
CA ALA A 40 10.43 2.38 12.28
C ALA A 40 9.55 3.63 12.50
N PHE A 41 8.22 3.49 12.40
CA PHE A 41 7.30 4.63 12.44
C PHE A 41 6.39 4.65 13.69
N GLY A 42 6.52 3.68 14.59
CA GLY A 42 5.75 3.61 15.82
C GLY A 42 4.25 3.39 15.61
N VAL A 43 3.85 2.67 14.56
CA VAL A 43 2.43 2.43 14.20
C VAL A 43 1.74 1.55 15.24
N LYS A 44 0.60 2.01 15.75
CA LYS A 44 -0.17 1.36 16.82
C LYS A 44 -1.57 0.96 16.36
N LYS A 45 -2.19 0.07 17.14
CA LYS A 45 -3.59 -0.29 16.94
C LYS A 45 -4.46 0.97 17.02
N GLY A 46 -5.22 1.24 15.96
CA GLY A 46 -6.05 2.44 15.81
C GLY A 46 -5.57 3.37 14.69
N ASP A 47 -4.30 3.30 14.33
CA ASP A 47 -3.77 4.09 13.21
C ASP A 47 -4.26 3.55 11.86
N SER A 48 -4.46 4.45 10.89
CA SER A 48 -4.96 4.10 9.55
C SER A 48 -4.11 3.05 8.83
N MET A 49 -2.80 3.04 9.09
CA MET A 49 -1.85 2.11 8.48
C MET A 49 -1.74 0.79 9.24
N TYR A 50 -2.36 0.65 10.41
CA TYR A 50 -2.28 -0.57 11.19
C TYR A 50 -2.98 -1.75 10.48
N LEU A 51 -2.29 -2.88 10.38
CA LEU A 51 -2.84 -4.17 9.99
C LEU A 51 -2.54 -5.18 11.11
N LYS A 52 -3.58 -5.90 11.57
CA LYS A 52 -3.44 -6.93 12.60
C LYS A 52 -2.37 -7.96 12.16
N PRO A 53 -1.48 -8.42 13.05
CA PRO A 53 -0.43 -9.39 12.70
C PRO A 53 -0.96 -10.61 11.96
N GLU A 54 -2.10 -11.16 12.39
CA GLU A 54 -2.72 -12.34 11.77
C GLU A 54 -3.23 -12.13 10.34
N LYS A 55 -3.33 -10.87 9.88
CA LYS A 55 -3.74 -10.50 8.52
C LYS A 55 -2.57 -10.09 7.63
N ARG A 56 -1.34 -10.08 8.16
CA ARG A 56 -0.15 -9.71 7.39
C ARG A 56 0.28 -10.89 6.53
N LEU A 57 0.65 -10.61 5.29
CA LEU A 57 1.09 -11.59 4.32
C LEU A 57 2.61 -11.48 4.10
N THR A 58 3.31 -12.61 4.15
CA THR A 58 4.72 -12.70 3.77
C THR A 58 4.89 -13.83 2.75
N LEU A 59 5.61 -13.54 1.67
CA LEU A 59 5.96 -14.46 0.59
C LEU A 59 7.42 -14.21 0.20
N TRP A 60 8.11 -15.23 -0.30
CA TRP A 60 9.51 -15.17 -0.74
C TRP A 60 9.61 -15.43 -2.24
#